data_AF-A0A0G0H163-F1
#
_entry.id   AF-A0A0G0H163-F1
#
_cell.length_a   1.000
_cell.length_b   1.000
_cell.length_c   1.000
_cell.angle_alpha   90.00
_cell.angle_beta   90.00
_cell.angle_gamma   90.00
#
_symmetry.space_group_name_H-M   'P 1'
#
loop_
_entity.id
_entity.type
_entity.pdbx_description
1 polymer ?
#
loop_
_entity_poly.entity_id
_entity_poly.type
_entity_poly.pdbx_seq_one_letter_code
_entity_poly.pdbx_strand_id
1 'polypeptide(L)' 'MSEHNDWLFKAKSDLKSAKKLSKDDDETLDTAAYHTQQCVEKTLKAFLVFNNRVPPRTHDLEKLLELCVVLIYL' A
#
# COMPACT_ATOMS: atom_id res chain seq x y z
N MET A 1 -18.55 4.23 -3.89
CA MET A 1 -17.46 3.53 -3.18
C MET A 1 -16.92 4.48 -2.14
N SER A 2 -16.64 4.01 -0.92
CA SER A 2 -15.96 4.81 0.11
C SER A 2 -14.49 5.04 -0.27
N GLU A 3 -13.91 6.16 0.16
CA GLU A 3 -12.54 6.56 -0.20
C GLU A 3 -11.48 5.48 0.12
N HIS A 4 -11.63 4.72 1.22
CA HIS A 4 -10.73 3.61 1.55
C HIS A 4 -10.76 2.48 0.50
N ASN A 5 -11.91 2.25 -0.16
CA ASN A 5 -12.03 1.22 -1.19
C ASN A 5 -11.28 1.60 -2.48
N ASP A 6 -11.14 2.90 -2.78
CA ASP A 6 -10.35 3.37 -3.92
C ASP A 6 -8.85 3.09 -3.69
N TRP A 7 -8.38 3.27 -2.45
CA TRP A 7 -7.02 2.89 -2.06
C TRP A 7 -6.79 1.39 -2.16
N LEU A 8 -7.71 0.57 -1.63
CA LEU A 8 -7.60 -0.90 -1.73
C LEU A 8 -7.66 -1.39 -3.17
N PHE A 9 -8.47 -0.76 -4.03
CA PHE A 9 -8.52 -1.10 -5.45
C PHE A 9 -7.15 -0.89 -6.12
N LYS A 10 -6.50 0.25 -5.87
CA LYS A 10 -5.16 0.54 -6.36
C LYS A 10 -4.11 -0.43 -5.78
N ALA A 11 -4.16 -0.71 -4.48
CA ALA A 11 -3.27 -1.68 -3.83
C ALA A 11 -3.36 -3.07 -4.45
N LYS A 12 -4.58 -3.54 -4.77
CA LYS A 12 -4.81 -4.82 -5.48
C LYS A 12 -4.22 -4.80 -6.89
N SER A 13 -4.30 -3.66 -7.58
CA SER A 13 -3.66 -3.49 -8.89
C SER A 13 -2.13 -3.61 -8.78
N ASP A 14 -1.53 -2.96 -7.79
CA ASP A 14 -0.08 -3.06 -7.52
C ASP A 14 0.33 -4.50 -7.19
N LEU A 15 -0.41 -5.22 -6.35
CA LEU A 15 -0.16 -6.63 -6.05
C LEU A 15 -0.19 -7.50 -7.32
N LYS A 16 -1.14 -7.24 -8.23
CA LYS A 16 -1.24 -7.97 -9.50
C LYS A 16 -0.04 -7.69 -10.40
N SER A 17 0.44 -6.44 -10.45
CA SER A 17 1.64 -6.07 -11.19
C SER A 17 2.89 -6.73 -10.59
N ALA A 18 3.10 -6.62 -9.28
CA ALA A 18 4.21 -7.25 -8.58
C ALA A 18 4.29 -8.76 -8.85
N LYS A 19 3.15 -9.48 -8.78
CA LYS A 19 3.07 -10.93 -9.07
C LYS A 19 3.33 -11.31 -10.52
N LYS A 20 3.10 -10.39 -11.47
CA LYS A 20 3.38 -10.63 -12.88
C LYS A 20 4.86 -10.42 -13.19
N LEU A 21 5.42 -9.34 -12.66
CA LEU A 21 6.80 -8.92 -12.91
C LEU A 21 7.80 -9.82 -12.17
N SER A 22 7.49 -10.24 -10.95
CA SER A 22 8.34 -11.18 -10.18
C SER A 22 8.49 -12.59 -10.78
N LYS A 23 7.81 -12.90 -11.89
CA LYS A 23 7.93 -14.17 -12.60
C LYS A 23 8.95 -14.12 -13.75
N ASP A 24 9.48 -12.94 -14.05
CA ASP A 24 10.55 -12.77 -15.03
C ASP A 24 11.89 -12.96 -14.34
N ASP A 25 12.81 -13.71 -14.95
CA ASP A 25 13.95 -14.32 -14.26
C ASP A 25 15.02 -13.33 -13.76
N ASP A 26 14.95 -12.03 -14.11
CA ASP A 26 15.68 -10.96 -13.40
C ASP A 26 15.31 -9.54 -13.90
N GLU A 27 14.85 -9.39 -15.14
CA GLU A 27 14.76 -8.08 -15.82
C GLU A 27 13.75 -7.09 -15.22
N THR A 28 12.82 -7.54 -14.38
CA THR A 28 11.76 -6.67 -13.84
C THR A 28 11.59 -6.76 -12.32
N LEU A 29 12.58 -7.33 -11.60
CA LEU A 29 12.51 -7.48 -10.15
C LEU A 29 12.50 -6.12 -9.41
N ASP A 30 13.18 -5.12 -9.94
CA ASP A 30 13.17 -3.75 -9.43
C ASP A 30 11.75 -3.14 -9.48
N THR A 31 11.06 -3.35 -10.60
CA THR A 31 9.70 -2.88 -10.84
C THR A 31 8.68 -3.70 -10.03
N ALA A 32 8.92 -5.00 -9.85
CA ALA A 32 8.15 -5.85 -8.96
C ALA A 32 8.28 -5.38 -7.49
N ALA A 33 9.48 -5.02 -7.05
CA ALA A 33 9.74 -4.48 -5.72
C ALA A 33 9.04 -3.12 -5.52
N TYR A 34 9.10 -2.24 -6.52
CA TYR A 34 8.36 -0.97 -6.51
C TYR A 34 6.85 -1.19 -6.32
N HIS A 35 6.24 -2.08 -7.10
CA HIS A 35 4.82 -2.40 -6.93
C HIS A 35 4.51 -3.09 -5.60
N THR A 36 5.45 -3.84 -5.04
CA THR A 36 5.29 -4.44 -3.71
C THR A 36 5.26 -3.37 -2.62
N GLN A 37 6.20 -2.42 -2.63
CA GLN A 37 6.19 -1.26 -1.72
C GLN A 37 4.88 -0.48 -1.86
N GLN A 38 4.45 -0.22 -3.10
CA GLN A 38 3.25 0.54 -3.40
C GLN A 38 1.97 -0.15 -2.93
N CYS A 39 1.90 -1.48 -3.02
CA CYS A 39 0.80 -2.27 -2.48
C CYS A 39 0.68 -2.07 -0.96
N VAL A 40 1.80 -2.13 -0.23
CA VAL A 40 1.83 -1.93 1.22
C VAL A 40 1.41 -0.50 1.56
N GLU A 41 2.02 0.50 0.92
CA GLU A 41 1.72 1.92 1.14
C GLU A 41 0.22 2.21 1.02
N LYS A 42 -0.38 1.78 -0.09
CA LYS A 42 -1.79 2.04 -0.38
C LYS A 42 -2.73 1.28 0.56
N THR A 43 -2.32 0.09 1.03
CA THR A 43 -3.08 -0.66 2.02
C THR A 43 -3.07 0.04 3.39
N LEU A 44 -1.91 0.54 3.83
CA LEU A 44 -1.81 1.32 5.07
C LEU A 44 -2.63 2.61 4.97
N LYS A 45 -2.55 3.33 3.84
CA LYS A 45 -3.37 4.52 3.60
C LYS A 45 -4.86 4.19 3.61
N ALA A 46 -5.28 3.07 3.03
CA ALA A 46 -6.66 2.62 3.09
C ALA A 46 -7.13 2.38 4.54
N PHE A 47 -6.28 1.78 5.38
CA PHE A 47 -6.58 1.54 6.79
C PHE A 47 -6.75 2.85 7.58
N LEU A 48 -5.88 3.84 7.34
CA LEU A 48 -6.03 5.17 7.94
C LEU A 48 -7.35 5.83 7.54
N VAL A 49 -7.69 5.82 6.25
CA VAL A 49 -8.96 6.38 5.74
C VAL A 49 -10.17 5.64 6.32
N PHE A 50 -10.10 4.31 6.43
CA PHE A 50 -11.15 3.50 7.04
C PHE A 50 -11.42 3.91 8.50
N ASN A 51 -10.37 4.31 9.22
CA ASN A 51 -10.45 4.85 10.59
C ASN A 51 -10.64 6.37 10.65
N ASN A 52 -11.17 6.99 9.58
CA ASN A 52 -11.42 8.43 9.48
C ASN A 52 -10.17 9.31 9.70
N ARG A 53 -8.98 8.81 9.37
CA ARG A 53 -7.73 9.58 9.37
C ARG A 53 -7.32 9.93 7.94
N VAL A 54 -6.97 11.18 7.72
CA VAL A 54 -6.39 11.63 6.45
C VAL A 54 -4.94 11.13 6.37
N PRO A 55 -4.56 10.31 5.37
CA PRO A 55 -3.20 9.84 5.25
C PRO A 55 -2.24 10.99 4.92
N PRO A 56 -1.05 11.05 5.53
CA PRO A 56 -0.05 12.05 5.19
C PRO A 56 0.48 11.86 3.76
N ARG A 57 0.92 12.96 3.14
CA ARG A 57 1.61 12.94 1.84
C ARG A 57 3.05 12.46 2.01
N THR A 58 3.21 11.16 2.20
CA THR A 58 4.50 10.46 2.34
C THR A 58 4.47 9.10 1.63
N HIS A 59 5.66 8.60 1.29
CA HIS A 59 5.91 7.24 0.79
C HIS A 59 6.64 6.37 1.81
N ASP A 60 6.93 6.92 2.99
CA ASP A 60 7.58 6.23 4.10
C ASP A 60 6.62 5.22 4.73
N LEU A 61 6.96 3.93 4.59
CA LEU A 61 6.14 2.83 5.11
C LEU A 61 6.20 2.73 6.64
N GLU A 62 7.34 3.03 7.26
CA GLU A 62 7.51 2.97 8.71
C GLU A 62 6.61 4.02 9.36
N LYS A 63 6.66 5.25 8.86
CA LYS A 63 5.79 6.34 9.33
C LYS A 63 4.29 6.02 9.15
N LEU A 64 3.91 5.40 8.03
CA LEU A 64 2.52 4.99 7.82
C LEU A 64 2.12 3.87 8.78
N LEU A 65 3.00 2.91 9.03
CA LEU A 65 2.76 1.80 9.95
C LEU A 65 2.60 2.28 11.39
N GLU A 66 3.45 3.20 11.86
CA GLU A 66 3.33 3.82 13.19
C GLU A 66 1.94 4.44 13.40
N LEU A 67 1.44 5.19 12.41
CA LEU A 67 0.10 5.79 12.46
C LEU A 67 -1.00 4.72 12.50
N CYS A 68 -0.86 3.62 11.76
CA CYS A 68 -1.81 2.51 11.81
C CYS A 68 -1.80 1.82 13.17
N VAL A 69 -0.62 1.57 13.73
CA VAL A 69 -0.44 0.89 15.02
C VAL A 69 -1.13 1.63 16.15
N VAL A 70 -1.00 2.97 16.19
CA VAL A 70 -1.69 3.81 17.19
C VAL A 70 -3.20 3.57 17.19
N LEU A 71 -3.82 3.27 16.04
CA LEU A 71 -5.27 3.06 15.93
C LEU A 71 -5.73 1.66 16.32
N ILE A 72 -4.83 0.68 16.39
CA ILE A 72 -5.16 -0.71 16.78
C ILE A 72 -5.23 -0.85 18.30
N TYR A 73 -4.50 0.00 19.03
CA TYR A 73 -4.43 0.00 20.50
C TYR A 73 -5.38 1.03 21.16
N LEU A 74 -6.27 1.64 20.38
CA LEU A 74 -7.34 2.55 20.83
C LEU A 74 -8.69 1.84 20.74
#